data_AF-Q0AAS8-F1
#
_entry.id   AF-Q0AAS8-F1
#
_cell.length_a   1.000
_cell.length_b   1.000
_cell.length_c   1.000
_cell.angle_alpha   90.00
_cell.angle_beta   90.00
_cell.angle_gamma   90.00
#
_symmetry.space_group_name_H-M   'P 1'
#
loop_
_entity.id
_entity.type
_entity.pdbx_description
1 polymer ?
#
loop_
_entity_poly.entity_id
_entity_poly.type
_entity_poly.pdbx_seq_one_letter_code
_entity_poly.pdbx_strand_id
1 'polypeptide(L)'
;MPLPRDEAMLEAAIELEHLARRRLELARSERWDELVASETRRGELARAIDPSSVHAPDLQQALVTRLRRITDMDDQLRPLLEGRLEELGRTLLDARKGAAGNRAYQRFRGD
;
A
#
# COMPACT_ATOMS: atom_id res chain seq x y z
N MET A 1 32.16 1.31 -4.90
CA MET A 1 31.99 0.23 -5.89
C MET A 1 30.51 -0.11 -5.94
N PRO A 2 29.84 -0.13 -7.11
CA PRO A 2 28.46 -0.60 -7.19
C PRO A 2 28.38 -2.08 -6.80
N LEU A 3 27.29 -2.47 -6.13
CA LEU A 3 27.05 -3.88 -5.80
C LEU A 3 26.87 -4.71 -7.09
N PRO A 4 27.23 -6.00 -7.06
CA PRO A 4 26.78 -6.96 -8.04
C PRO A 4 25.25 -6.89 -8.19
N ARG A 5 24.76 -7.05 -9.43
CA ARG A 5 23.32 -6.93 -9.76
C ARG A 5 22.43 -7.81 -8.86
N ASP A 6 22.89 -9.03 -8.57
CA ASP A 6 22.15 -9.99 -7.74
C ASP A 6 22.07 -9.55 -6.28
N GLU A 7 23.14 -8.95 -5.75
CA GLU A 7 23.17 -8.40 -4.39
C GLU A 7 22.27 -7.17 -4.27
N ALA A 8 22.32 -6.25 -5.25
CA ALA A 8 21.46 -5.07 -5.28
C ALA A 8 19.97 -5.43 -5.36
N MET A 9 19.63 -6.47 -6.13
CA MET A 9 18.26 -6.99 -6.21
C MET A 9 17.81 -7.63 -4.90
N LEU A 10 18.68 -8.41 -4.25
CA LEU A 10 18.36 -9.00 -2.95
C LEU A 10 18.16 -7.92 -1.88
N GLU A 11 18.98 -6.87 -1.90
CA GLU A 11 18.83 -5.69 -1.04
C GLU A 11 17.49 -4.99 -1.30
N ALA A 12 17.13 -4.77 -2.57
CA ALA A 12 15.83 -4.20 -2.92
C ALA A 12 14.67 -5.07 -2.41
N ALA A 13 14.78 -6.40 -2.48
CA ALA A 13 13.77 -7.32 -1.94
C ALA A 13 13.70 -7.29 -0.39
N ILE A 14 14.84 -7.14 0.29
CA ILE A 14 14.90 -6.96 1.75
C ILE A 14 14.20 -5.66 2.15
N GLU A 15 14.54 -4.56 1.49
CA GLU A 15 13.92 -3.26 1.73
C GLU A 15 12.42 -3.30 1.44
N LEU A 16 12.00 -3.98 0.37
CA LEU A 16 10.60 -4.12 0.02
C LEU A 16 9.83 -4.92 1.08
N GLU A 17 10.42 -5.99 1.64
CA GLU A 17 9.82 -6.75 2.73
C GLU A 17 9.66 -5.90 4.01
N HIS A 18 10.67 -5.11 4.35
CA HIS A 18 10.57 -4.17 5.48
C HIS A 18 9.49 -3.11 5.25
N LEU A 19 9.41 -2.57 4.04
CA LEU A 19 8.40 -1.60 3.67
C LEU A 19 6.99 -2.20 3.69
N ALA A 20 6.81 -3.42 3.19
CA ALA A 20 5.53 -4.13 3.22
C ALA A 20 5.04 -4.34 4.66
N ARG A 21 5.93 -4.74 5.57
CA ARG A 21 5.61 -4.83 7.01
C ARG A 21 5.19 -3.48 7.58
N ARG A 22 5.96 -2.42 7.28
CA ARG A 22 5.65 -1.07 7.76
C ARG A 22 4.30 -0.58 7.24
N ARG A 23 3.98 -0.83 5.97
CA ARG A 23 2.70 -0.47 5.37
C ARG A 23 1.53 -1.18 6.03
N LEU A 24 1.69 -2.46 6.36
CA LEU A 24 0.67 -3.20 7.11
C LEU A 24 0.46 -2.61 8.52
N GLU A 25 1.53 -2.21 9.22
CA GLU A 25 1.42 -1.51 10.51
C GLU A 25 0.72 -0.15 10.39
N LEU A 26 1.06 0.64 9.36
CA LEU A 26 0.43 1.93 9.07
C LEU A 26 -1.08 1.75 8.83
N ALA A 27 -1.47 0.76 8.02
CA ALA A 27 -2.88 0.47 7.75
C ALA A 27 -3.63 0.04 9.02
N ARG A 28 -3.03 -0.84 9.83
CA ARG A 28 -3.61 -1.26 11.13
C ARG A 28 -3.76 -0.11 12.12
N SER A 29 -2.91 0.92 12.00
CA SER A 29 -2.94 2.12 12.83
C SER A 29 -3.70 3.27 12.17
N GLU A 30 -4.39 3.02 11.05
CA GLU A 30 -5.15 4.00 10.27
C GLU A 30 -4.33 5.23 9.81
N ARG A 31 -3.01 5.08 9.68
CA ARG A 31 -2.08 6.13 9.21
C ARG A 31 -2.05 6.17 7.68
N TRP A 32 -3.20 6.49 7.09
CA TRP A 32 -3.43 6.39 5.64
C TRP A 32 -2.56 7.32 4.80
N ASP A 33 -2.31 8.55 5.25
CA ASP A 33 -1.49 9.51 4.50
C ASP A 33 -0.06 9.03 4.33
N GLU A 34 0.53 8.46 5.40
CA GLU A 34 1.87 7.88 5.34
C GLU A 34 1.92 6.60 4.50
N LEU A 35 0.85 5.81 4.53
CA LEU A 35 0.73 4.65 3.67
C LEU A 35 0.76 5.07 2.20
N VAL A 36 -0.01 6.08 1.81
CA VAL A 36 -0.03 6.64 0.45
C VAL A 36 1.34 7.23 0.07
N ALA A 37 1.96 8.02 0.96
CA ALA A 37 3.27 8.62 0.73
C ALA A 37 4.36 7.57 0.45
N SER A 38 4.20 6.35 0.97
CA SER A 38 5.15 5.25 0.77
C SER A 38 5.00 4.50 -0.57
N GLU A 39 3.95 4.76 -1.36
CA GLU A 39 3.68 4.00 -2.60
C GLU A 39 4.78 4.19 -3.66
N THR A 40 5.31 5.41 -3.80
CA THR A 40 6.40 5.68 -4.74
C THR A 40 7.62 4.81 -4.44
N ARG A 41 8.04 4.75 -3.17
CA ARG A 41 9.18 3.93 -2.76
C ARG A 41 8.91 2.43 -2.97
N ARG A 42 7.69 1.97 -2.71
CA ARG A 42 7.28 0.59 -2.99
C ARG A 42 7.42 0.25 -4.48
N GLY A 43 6.97 1.15 -5.36
CA GLY A 43 7.08 0.99 -6.80
C GLY A 43 8.53 0.97 -7.31
N GLU A 44 9.40 1.82 -6.76
CA GLU A 44 10.83 1.82 -7.08
C GLU A 44 11.51 0.49 -6.73
N LEU A 45 11.30 0.01 -5.50
CA LEU A 45 11.87 -1.24 -5.02
C LEU A 45 11.37 -2.45 -5.83
N ALA A 46 10.08 -2.49 -6.14
CA ALA A 46 9.50 -3.56 -6.95
C ALA A 46 10.11 -3.61 -8.36
N ARG A 47 10.38 -2.44 -8.99
CA ARG A 47 11.01 -2.38 -10.32
C ARG A 47 12.48 -2.79 -10.32
N ALA A 48 13.17 -2.64 -9.19
CA ALA A 48 14.56 -3.05 -9.04
C ALA A 48 14.73 -4.58 -8.94
N ILE A 49 13.62 -5.32 -8.76
CA ILE A 49 13.62 -6.78 -8.63
C ILE A 49 13.29 -7.40 -9.99
N ASP A 50 14.28 -8.03 -10.61
CA ASP A 50 14.14 -8.83 -11.83
C ASP A 50 14.52 -10.30 -11.54
N PRO A 51 13.56 -11.14 -11.12
CA PRO A 51 13.82 -12.52 -10.72
C PRO A 51 14.43 -13.38 -11.84
N SER A 52 14.23 -12.99 -13.11
CA SER A 52 14.77 -13.72 -14.26
C SER A 52 16.29 -13.57 -14.41
N SER A 53 16.87 -12.58 -13.73
CA SER A 53 18.29 -12.28 -13.77
C SER A 53 19.12 -13.01 -12.71
N VAL A 54 18.49 -13.71 -11.76
CA VAL A 54 19.21 -14.50 -10.74
C VAL A 54 19.61 -15.86 -11.32
N HIS A 55 20.91 -16.13 -11.35
CA HIS A 55 21.42 -17.43 -11.82
C HIS A 55 21.93 -18.34 -10.71
N ALA A 56 22.14 -17.81 -9.50
CA ALA A 56 22.53 -18.60 -8.33
C ALA A 56 21.29 -19.21 -7.64
N PRO A 57 21.17 -20.55 -7.54
CA PRO A 57 19.99 -21.22 -6.96
C PRO A 57 19.65 -20.78 -5.54
N ASP A 58 20.67 -20.59 -4.69
CA ASP A 58 20.47 -20.17 -3.29
C ASP A 58 19.91 -18.74 -3.19
N LEU A 59 20.42 -17.82 -4.03
CA LEU A 59 19.90 -16.46 -4.11
C LEU A 59 18.48 -16.43 -4.67
N GLN A 60 18.19 -17.28 -5.66
CA GLN A 60 16.85 -17.39 -6.23
C GLN A 60 15.85 -17.88 -5.18
N GLN A 61 16.22 -18.91 -4.40
CA GLN A 61 15.37 -19.42 -3.33
C GLN A 61 15.16 -18.38 -2.23
N ALA A 62 16.20 -17.63 -1.86
CA ALA A 62 16.08 -16.53 -0.89
C ALA A 62 15.12 -15.45 -1.40
N LEU A 63 15.27 -15.02 -2.66
CA LEU A 63 14.40 -14.03 -3.30
C LEU A 63 12.94 -14.50 -3.33
N VAL A 64 12.68 -15.72 -3.79
CA VAL A 64 11.33 -16.32 -3.82
C VAL A 64 10.71 -16.36 -2.43
N THR A 65 11.49 -16.72 -1.40
CA THR A 65 11.01 -16.76 -0.02
C THR A 65 10.58 -15.39 0.47
N ARG A 66 11.33 -14.33 0.14
CA ARG A 66 10.97 -12.95 0.50
C ARG A 66 9.74 -12.46 -0.25
N LEU A 67 9.68 -12.70 -1.56
CA LEU A 67 8.54 -12.32 -2.39
C LEU A 67 7.24 -12.96 -1.89
N ARG A 68 7.28 -14.23 -1.46
CA ARG A 68 6.12 -14.87 -0.81
C ARG A 68 5.65 -14.12 0.44
N ARG A 69 6.58 -13.76 1.34
CA ARG A 69 6.24 -12.99 2.55
C ARG A 69 5.66 -11.62 2.23
N ILE A 70 6.19 -10.95 1.20
CA ILE A 70 5.64 -9.67 0.71
C ILE A 70 4.21 -9.87 0.24
N THR A 71 3.94 -10.88 -0.58
CA THR A 71 2.58 -11.21 -1.03
C THR A 71 1.64 -11.51 0.15
N ASP A 72 2.07 -12.30 1.13
CA ASP A 72 1.27 -12.61 2.32
C ASP A 72 0.90 -11.35 3.12
N MET A 73 1.78 -10.35 3.14
CA MET A 73 1.50 -9.05 3.79
C MET A 73 0.59 -8.18 2.93
N ASP A 74 0.75 -8.18 1.60
CA ASP A 74 -0.12 -7.45 0.67
C ASP A 74 -1.55 -8.03 0.70
N ASP A 75 -1.72 -9.34 0.83
CA ASP A 75 -3.03 -9.98 0.98
C ASP A 75 -3.69 -9.68 2.33
N GLN A 76 -2.90 -9.48 3.39
CA GLN A 76 -3.42 -8.96 4.67
C GLN A 76 -3.75 -7.46 4.60
N LEU A 77 -3.03 -6.69 3.78
CA LEU A 77 -3.25 -5.25 3.63
C LEU A 77 -4.51 -4.95 2.82
N ARG A 78 -4.80 -5.75 1.78
CA ARG A 78 -5.94 -5.59 0.88
C ARG A 78 -7.29 -5.37 1.60
N PRO A 79 -7.75 -6.24 2.52
CA PRO A 79 -9.04 -6.05 3.18
C PRO A 79 -9.10 -4.77 4.04
N LEU A 80 -7.96 -4.30 4.57
CA LEU A 80 -7.91 -3.04 5.32
C LEU A 80 -8.15 -1.83 4.40
N LEU A 81 -7.57 -1.86 3.20
CA LEU A 81 -7.78 -0.82 2.20
C LEU A 81 -9.21 -0.83 1.67
N GLU A 82 -9.75 -2.01 1.37
CA GLU A 82 -11.14 -2.17 0.92
C GLU A 82 -12.13 -1.65 1.97
N GLY A 83 -11.95 -2.04 3.24
CA GLY A 83 -12.76 -1.51 4.34
C GLY A 83 -12.70 0.01 4.45
N ARG A 84 -11.50 0.60 4.32
CA ARG A 84 -11.35 2.05 4.36
C ARG A 84 -12.03 2.76 3.19
N LEU A 85 -11.96 2.19 1.99
CA LEU A 85 -12.63 2.74 0.81
C LEU A 85 -14.16 2.72 0.99
N GLU A 86 -14.71 1.64 1.54
CA GLU A 86 -16.14 1.56 1.85
C GLU A 86 -16.59 2.63 2.86
N GLU A 87 -15.83 2.83 3.93
CA GLU A 87 -16.11 3.87 4.95
C GLU A 87 -16.10 5.28 4.35
N LEU A 88 -15.10 5.59 3.53
CA LEU A 88 -15.02 6.87 2.84
C LEU A 88 -16.20 7.07 1.88
N GLY A 89 -16.60 6.01 1.17
CA GLY A 89 -17.79 6.01 0.32
C GLY A 89 -19.07 6.33 1.10
N ARG A 90 -19.27 5.72 2.27
CA ARG A 90 -20.41 6.01 3.16
C ARG A 90 -20.37 7.46 3.66
N THR A 91 -19.21 7.92 4.11
CA THR A 91 -19.00 9.29 4.60
C THR A 91 -19.35 10.33 3.53
N LEU A 92 -18.95 10.11 2.28
CA LEU A 92 -19.29 11.00 1.16
C LEU A 92 -20.80 11.04 0.87
N LEU A 93 -21.47 9.88 0.91
CA LEU A 93 -22.92 9.81 0.72
C LEU A 93 -23.67 10.58 1.81
N ASP A 94 -23.24 10.45 3.05
CA ASP A 94 -23.87 11.13 4.18
C ASP A 94 -23.60 12.64 4.15
N ALA A 95 -22.39 13.07 3.79
CA ALA A 95 -22.09 14.48 3.57
C ALA A 95 -22.97 15.08 2.45
N ARG A 96 -23.20 14.33 1.36
CA ARG A 96 -24.09 14.77 0.26
C ARG A 96 -25.54 14.90 0.70
N LYS A 97 -26.04 13.96 1.50
CA LYS A 97 -27.39 14.03 2.10
C LYS A 97 -27.51 15.23 3.04
N GLY A 98 -26.52 15.45 3.91
CA GLY A 98 -26.46 16.61 4.80
C GLY A 98 -26.45 17.93 4.05
N ALA A 99 -25.66 18.04 2.98
CA ALA A 99 -25.64 19.23 2.11
C ALA A 99 -26.96 19.44 1.35
N ALA A 100 -27.65 18.37 0.94
CA ALA A 100 -28.99 18.48 0.37
C ALA A 100 -30.03 18.95 1.42
N GLY A 101 -29.96 18.42 2.64
CA GLY A 101 -30.81 18.85 3.76
C GLY A 101 -30.59 20.32 4.13
N ASN A 102 -29.34 20.77 4.27
CA ASN A 102 -29.02 22.17 4.55
C ASN A 102 -29.54 23.13 3.47
N ARG A 103 -29.46 22.74 2.19
CA ARG A 103 -30.03 23.53 1.08
C ARG A 103 -31.56 23.58 1.14
N ALA A 104 -32.22 22.51 1.56
CA ALA A 104 -33.67 22.49 1.74
C ALA A 104 -34.10 23.41 2.90
N TYR A 105 -33.39 23.37 4.04
CA TYR A 105 -33.66 24.26 5.18
C TYR A 105 -33.38 25.74 4.86
N GLN A 106 -32.34 26.03 4.07
CA GLN A 106 -32.06 27.40 3.62
C GLN A 106 -33.16 27.97 2.71
N ARG A 107 -33.78 27.15 1.84
CA ARG A 107 -34.96 27.59 1.07
C ARG A 107 -36.18 27.84 1.96
N PHE A 108 -36.37 27.04 3.00
CA PHE A 108 -37.51 27.18 3.92
C PHE A 108 -37.37 28.33 4.93
N ARG A 109 -36.16 28.82 5.19
CA ARG A 109 -35.89 29.98 6.06
C ARG A 109 -35.76 31.31 5.30
N GLY A 110 -35.92 31.30 3.99
CA GLY A 110 -35.79 32.47 3.11
C GLY A 110 -37.10 33.13 2.69
N ASP A 111 -38.25 32.65 3.19
CA ASP A 111 -39.56 33.31 3.12
C ASP A 111 -39.84 34.08 4.43
#